data_AF-A0A662YNP1-F1
#
_entry.id   AF-A0A662YNP1-F1
#
_cell.length_a   1.000
_cell.length_b   1.000
_cell.length_c   1.000
_cell.angle_alpha   90.00
_cell.angle_beta   90.00
_cell.angle_gamma   90.00
#
_symmetry.space_group_name_H-M   'P 1'
#
loop_
_entity.id
_entity.type
_entity.pdbx_description
1 polymer ?
#
loop_
_entity_poly.entity_id
_entity_poly.type
_entity_poly.pdbx_seq_one_letter_code
_entity_poly.pdbx_strand_id
1 'polypeptide(L)'
;MNNITDRRDGLYTAELQIGGKLQDHKFKLKVYRPVSKPNVTCSVTDSNVTLLCEGDESLGDQYRWEVLENQVRRGTTNGKNLTFSKEENHNIEYTCIFSNLRSEERSDPIKICFVPVKILWMCKQRCQQ
;
A
#
# COMPACT_ATOMS: atom_id res chain seq x y z
N MET A 1 10.34 -30.33 -5.04
CA MET A 1 11.31 -29.24 -5.33
C MET A 1 11.11 -28.22 -4.21
N ASN A 2 11.84 -28.34 -3.10
CA ASN A 2 11.50 -27.66 -1.85
C ASN A 2 12.53 -26.53 -1.56
N ASN A 3 12.03 -25.38 -1.08
CA ASN A 3 12.74 -24.11 -0.88
C ASN A 3 13.23 -23.42 -2.17
N ILE A 4 12.36 -22.59 -2.76
CA ILE A 4 12.71 -21.64 -3.82
C ILE A 4 13.11 -20.33 -3.13
N THR A 5 14.40 -20.03 -3.13
CA THR A 5 14.97 -18.73 -2.72
C THR A 5 14.94 -17.74 -3.90
N ASP A 6 14.90 -16.43 -3.66
CA ASP A 6 14.88 -15.36 -4.68
C ASP A 6 15.97 -15.47 -5.77
N ARG A 7 17.07 -16.17 -5.48
CA ARG A 7 18.15 -16.44 -6.44
C ARG A 7 17.75 -17.35 -7.61
N ARG A 8 16.55 -17.92 -7.60
CA ARG A 8 16.02 -18.78 -8.68
C ARG A 8 15.17 -18.01 -9.69
N ASP A 9 15.14 -16.68 -9.61
CA ASP A 9 14.65 -15.86 -10.71
C ASP A 9 15.49 -16.09 -11.96
N GLY A 10 14.83 -16.35 -13.08
CA GLY A 10 15.58 -16.59 -14.30
C GLY A 10 14.76 -17.12 -15.46
N LEU A 11 15.43 -17.18 -16.61
CA LEU A 11 14.94 -17.88 -17.78
C LEU A 11 15.44 -19.32 -17.73
N TYR A 12 14.52 -20.26 -17.68
CA TYR A 12 14.79 -21.69 -17.70
C TYR A 12 14.45 -22.23 -19.08
N THR A 13 15.32 -23.07 -19.64
CA THR A 13 15.06 -23.78 -20.88
C THR A 13 14.92 -25.26 -20.57
N ALA A 14 13.81 -25.86 -20.97
CA ALA A 14 13.62 -27.29 -21.00
C ALA A 14 13.81 -27.78 -22.43
N GLU A 15 14.76 -28.69 -22.63
CA GLU A 15 14.93 -29.40 -23.89
C GLU A 15 14.06 -30.66 -23.83
N LEU A 16 13.11 -30.78 -24.76
CA LEU A 16 12.16 -31.89 -24.83
C LEU A 16 12.33 -32.61 -26.17
N GLN A 17 12.36 -33.94 -26.14
CA GLN A 17 12.30 -34.74 -27.36
C GLN A 17 10.86 -35.16 -27.65
N ILE A 18 10.24 -34.55 -28.66
CA ILE A 18 8.84 -34.79 -29.03
C ILE A 18 8.81 -35.29 -30.47
N GLY A 19 8.32 -36.52 -30.68
CA GLY A 19 8.27 -37.14 -32.02
C GLY A 19 9.66 -37.31 -32.66
N GLY A 20 10.69 -37.59 -31.86
CA GLY A 20 12.07 -37.75 -32.32
C GLY A 20 12.83 -36.46 -32.60
N LYS A 21 12.19 -35.28 -32.52
CA LYS A 21 12.84 -33.97 -32.65
C LYS A 21 13.09 -33.33 -31.30
N LEU A 22 14.26 -32.72 -31.12
CA LEU A 22 14.55 -31.86 -29.96
C LEU A 22 13.85 -30.51 -30.13
N GLN A 23 13.20 -30.05 -29.06
CA GLN A 23 12.53 -28.77 -28.98
C GLN A 23 12.88 -28.08 -27.66
N ASP A 24 13.24 -26.80 -27.74
CA ASP A 24 13.50 -25.98 -26.57
C ASP A 24 12.25 -25.20 -26.15
N HIS A 25 11.87 -25.34 -24.89
CA HIS A 25 10.80 -24.57 -24.26
C HIS A 25 11.36 -23.66 -23.18
N LYS A 26 11.11 -22.36 -23.30
CA LYS A 26 11.61 -21.35 -22.38
C LYS A 26 10.52 -20.91 -21.40
N PHE A 27 10.87 -20.88 -20.12
CA PHE A 27 10.01 -20.49 -19.02
C PHE A 27 10.68 -19.37 -18.22
N LYS A 28 9.97 -18.26 -17.99
CA LYS A 28 10.45 -17.18 -17.12
C LYS A 28 9.90 -17.40 -15.72
N LEU A 29 10.78 -17.74 -14.77
CA LEU A 29 10.44 -17.83 -13.37
C LEU A 29 10.68 -16.47 -12.69
N LYS A 30 9.67 -15.99 -11.98
CA LYS A 30 9.75 -14.79 -11.14
C LYS A 30 9.29 -15.16 -9.73
N VAL A 31 10.16 -14.96 -8.76
CA VAL A 31 9.92 -15.15 -7.33
C VAL A 31 9.60 -13.80 -6.73
N TYR A 32 8.54 -13.76 -5.94
CA TYR A 32 8.12 -12.59 -5.19
C TYR A 32 8.38 -12.85 -3.71
N ARG A 33 9.07 -11.92 -3.06
CA ARG A 33 9.21 -11.94 -1.61
C ARG A 33 7.90 -11.52 -0.95
N PRO A 34 7.61 -12.00 0.26
CA PRO A 34 6.55 -11.43 1.06
C PRO A 34 6.74 -9.92 1.20
N VAL A 35 5.66 -9.17 1.08
CA VAL A 35 5.64 -7.73 1.29
C VAL A 35 5.78 -7.41 2.78
N SER A 36 6.29 -6.23 3.10
CA SER A 36 6.31 -5.73 4.48
C SER A 36 4.96 -5.13 4.89
N LYS A 37 4.74 -5.00 6.19
CA LYS A 37 3.58 -4.26 6.72
C LYS A 37 3.71 -2.79 6.29
N PRO A 38 2.74 -2.24 5.53
CA PRO A 38 2.85 -0.87 5.05
C PRO A 38 2.60 0.14 6.18
N ASN A 39 3.32 1.26 6.11
CA ASN A 39 3.10 2.43 6.95
C ASN A 39 2.28 3.49 6.20
N VAL A 40 1.42 4.20 6.92
CA VAL A 40 0.62 5.28 6.35
C VAL A 40 1.07 6.61 6.93
N THR A 41 1.48 7.52 6.05
CA THR A 41 1.74 8.91 6.38
C THR A 41 0.63 9.80 5.81
N CYS A 42 0.54 11.02 6.32
CA CYS A 42 -0.48 11.95 5.90
C CYS A 42 0.03 13.37 5.75
N SER A 43 -0.45 14.04 4.70
CA SER A 43 -0.32 15.49 4.51
C SER A 43 -1.71 16.14 4.44
N VAL A 44 -1.87 17.26 5.14
CA VAL A 44 -3.12 18.03 5.16
C VAL A 44 -2.87 19.40 4.55
N THR A 45 -3.71 19.80 3.60
CA THR A 45 -3.80 21.16 3.07
C THR A 45 -5.08 21.84 3.58
N ASP A 46 -5.35 23.08 3.13
CA ASP A 46 -6.53 23.82 3.59
C ASP A 46 -7.85 23.10 3.28
N SER A 47 -7.93 22.43 2.13
CA SER A 47 -9.15 21.77 1.64
C SER A 47 -9.07 20.24 1.57
N ASN A 48 -7.87 19.66 1.45
CA ASN A 48 -7.71 18.25 1.16
C ASN A 48 -6.77 17.55 2.15
N VAL A 49 -7.03 16.26 2.33
CA VAL A 49 -6.16 15.34 3.04
C VAL A 49 -5.63 14.34 2.03
N THR A 50 -4.32 14.10 2.04
CA THR A 50 -3.67 13.06 1.24
C THR A 50 -3.00 12.07 2.17
N LEU A 51 -3.42 10.81 2.08
CA LEU A 51 -2.75 9.68 2.70
C LEU A 51 -1.78 9.06 1.70
N LEU A 52 -0.56 8.80 2.17
CA LEU A 52 0.49 8.13 1.43
C LEU A 52 0.76 6.79 2.13
N CYS A 53 0.70 5.70 1.38
CA CYS A 53 1.03 4.37 1.88
C CYS A 53 2.40 3.94 1.38
N GLU A 54 3.25 3.44 2.27
CA GLU A 54 4.62 3.03 1.95
C GLU A 54 4.92 1.64 2.50
N GLY A 55 5.32 0.73 1.62
CA GLY A 55 5.95 -0.53 1.97
C GLY A 55 7.35 -0.64 1.35
N ASP A 56 8.04 -1.75 1.63
CA ASP A 56 9.35 -2.04 1.04
C ASP A 56 9.16 -2.50 -0.41
N GLU A 57 9.12 -1.54 -1.33
CA GLU A 57 8.77 -1.78 -2.72
C GLU A 57 9.75 -2.68 -3.48
N SER A 58 9.16 -3.57 -4.26
CA SER A 58 9.81 -4.52 -5.14
C SER A 58 8.98 -4.71 -6.42
N LEU A 59 9.45 -5.57 -7.31
CA LEU A 59 8.84 -5.74 -8.63
C LEU A 59 7.47 -6.45 -8.52
N GLY A 60 6.43 -5.78 -9.03
CA GLY A 60 5.07 -6.33 -9.09
C GLY A 60 4.22 -6.07 -7.84
N ASP A 61 4.72 -5.25 -6.91
CA ASP A 61 3.93 -4.83 -5.77
C ASP A 61 2.88 -3.79 -6.15
N GLN A 62 1.76 -3.78 -5.43
CA GLN A 62 0.58 -2.99 -5.70
C GLN A 62 0.02 -2.41 -4.39
N TYR A 63 -0.60 -1.23 -4.51
CA TYR A 63 -1.28 -0.55 -3.41
C TYR A 63 -2.77 -0.40 -3.69
N ARG A 64 -3.58 -0.59 -2.64
CA ARG A 64 -5.01 -0.28 -2.64
C ARG A 64 -5.44 0.20 -1.27
N TRP A 65 -6.44 1.04 -1.23
CA TRP A 65 -7.10 1.51 -0.03
C TRP A 65 -8.42 0.80 0.15
N GLU A 66 -8.68 0.34 1.37
CA GLU A 66 -10.01 -0.03 1.84
C GLU A 66 -10.55 1.10 2.72
N VAL A 67 -11.78 1.52 2.43
CA VAL A 67 -12.44 2.62 3.13
C VAL A 67 -13.67 2.07 3.84
N LEU A 68 -13.70 2.20 5.16
CA LEU A 68 -14.84 1.85 5.99
C LEU A 68 -15.50 3.13 6.50
N GLU A 69 -16.83 3.21 6.40
CA GLU A 69 -17.62 4.27 7.05
C GLU A 69 -18.53 3.61 8.08
N ASN A 70 -18.43 4.02 9.35
CA ASN A 70 -19.17 3.38 10.44
C ASN A 70 -18.96 1.85 10.51
N GLN A 71 -17.73 1.37 10.30
CA GLN A 71 -17.37 -0.05 10.25
C GLN A 71 -17.98 -0.84 9.08
N VAL A 72 -18.62 -0.16 8.12
CA VAL A 72 -19.16 -0.77 6.90
C VAL A 72 -18.28 -0.41 5.71
N ARG A 73 -17.96 -1.39 4.86
CA ARG A 73 -17.13 -1.15 3.67
C ARG A 73 -17.83 -0.22 2.70
N ARG A 74 -17.30 0.99 2.56
CA ARG A 74 -17.73 2.02 1.61
C ARG A 74 -17.18 1.73 0.21
N GLY A 75 -15.94 1.28 0.12
CA GLY A 75 -15.33 0.98 -1.18
C GLY A 75 -13.85 0.66 -1.12
N THR A 76 -13.27 0.51 -2.31
CA THR A 76 -11.82 0.31 -2.49
C THR A 76 -11.27 1.13 -3.65
N THR A 77 -10.08 1.69 -3.47
CA THR A 77 -9.42 2.55 -4.46
C THR A 77 -7.98 2.10 -4.67
N ASN A 78 -7.56 1.89 -5.92
CA ASN A 78 -6.17 1.53 -6.22
C ASN A 78 -5.26 2.75 -6.17
N GLY A 79 -3.99 2.52 -5.82
CA GLY A 79 -2.95 3.54 -5.84
C GLY A 79 -2.28 3.72 -4.50
N LYS A 80 -1.05 4.24 -4.55
CA LYS A 80 -0.21 4.51 -3.38
C LYS A 80 -0.76 5.66 -2.53
N ASN A 81 -1.40 6.64 -3.20
CA ASN A 81 -1.98 7.83 -2.58
C ASN A 81 -3.50 7.76 -2.59
N LEU A 82 -4.11 8.22 -1.51
CA LEU A 82 -5.55 8.49 -1.42
C LEU A 82 -5.75 9.95 -1.05
N THR A 83 -6.51 10.70 -1.84
CA THR A 83 -6.83 12.12 -1.55
C THR A 83 -8.33 12.29 -1.43
N PHE A 84 -8.77 12.99 -0.40
CA PHE A 84 -10.18 13.28 -0.11
C PHE A 84 -10.33 14.66 0.52
N SER A 85 -11.56 15.19 0.50
CA SER A 85 -11.86 16.50 1.07
C SER A 85 -11.89 16.43 2.59
N LYS A 86 -11.39 17.49 3.26
CA LYS A 86 -11.35 17.58 4.72
C LYS A 86 -12.73 17.54 5.38
N GLU A 87 -13.78 17.89 4.63
CA GLU A 87 -15.18 17.83 5.06
C GLU A 87 -15.76 16.41 5.10
N GLU A 88 -15.03 15.40 4.59
CA GLU A 88 -15.45 14.01 4.72
C GLU A 88 -15.48 13.56 6.20
N ASN A 89 -16.58 12.88 6.54
CA ASN A 89 -17.14 12.62 7.86
C ASN A 89 -16.17 12.07 8.93
N HIS A 90 -16.46 12.30 10.22
CA HIS A 90 -15.57 11.97 11.36
C HIS A 90 -15.41 10.47 11.70
N ASN A 91 -16.11 9.55 11.02
CA ASN A 91 -16.05 8.12 11.33
C ASN A 91 -15.75 7.26 10.09
N ILE A 92 -14.85 7.76 9.24
CA ILE A 92 -14.27 7.01 8.14
C ILE A 92 -12.92 6.46 8.60
N GLU A 93 -12.66 5.18 8.32
CA GLU A 93 -11.39 4.51 8.52
C GLU A 93 -10.79 4.14 7.18
N TYR A 94 -9.51 4.46 7.01
CA TYR A 94 -8.73 4.13 5.83
C TYR A 94 -7.70 3.06 6.22
N THR A 95 -7.66 1.98 5.45
CA THR A 95 -6.64 0.94 5.60
C THR A 95 -5.91 0.78 4.29
N CYS A 96 -4.59 0.92 4.30
CA CYS A 96 -3.80 0.58 3.13
C CYS A 96 -3.55 -0.92 3.06
N ILE A 97 -3.67 -1.46 1.87
CA ILE A 97 -3.37 -2.82 1.49
C ILE A 97 -2.19 -2.78 0.51
N PHE A 98 -1.06 -3.37 0.91
CA PHE A 98 0.13 -3.53 0.09
C PHE A 98 0.29 -5.00 -0.27
N SER A 99 0.42 -5.35 -1.55
CA SER A 99 0.40 -6.75 -1.96
C SER A 99 1.18 -7.04 -3.24
N ASN A 100 1.50 -8.31 -3.42
CA ASN A 100 2.01 -8.87 -4.67
C ASN A 100 1.48 -10.29 -4.88
N LEU A 101 1.98 -11.01 -5.88
CA LEU A 101 1.54 -12.38 -6.17
C LEU A 101 1.84 -13.39 -5.05
N ARG A 102 2.67 -13.05 -4.06
CA ARG A 102 3.05 -13.93 -2.96
C ARG A 102 2.28 -13.65 -1.67
N SER A 103 2.02 -12.40 -1.34
CA SER A 103 1.42 -12.01 -0.05
C SER A 103 0.68 -10.67 -0.12
N GLU A 104 -0.15 -10.43 0.88
CA GLU A 104 -0.83 -9.16 1.13
C GLU A 104 -0.62 -8.79 2.61
N GLU A 105 -0.31 -7.53 2.89
CA GLU A 105 -0.22 -6.98 4.24
C GLU A 105 -1.05 -5.70 4.36
N ARG A 106 -1.46 -5.38 5.59
CA ARG A 106 -2.37 -4.26 5.90
C ARG A 106 -1.74 -3.29 6.87
N SER A 107 -1.94 -2.01 6.64
CA SER A 107 -1.59 -0.99 7.62
C SER A 107 -2.50 -1.07 8.84
N ASP A 108 -2.12 -0.40 9.92
CA ASP A 108 -3.09 -0.09 10.96
C ASP A 108 -4.15 0.88 10.40
N PRO A 109 -5.44 0.76 10.78
CA PRO A 109 -6.48 1.67 10.33
C PRO A 109 -6.24 3.10 10.82
N ILE A 110 -6.44 4.09 9.95
CA ILE A 110 -6.34 5.52 10.29
C ILE A 110 -7.69 6.22 10.09
N LYS A 111 -8.13 7.02 11.06
CA LYS A 111 -9.38 7.80 10.97
C LYS A 111 -9.15 9.18 10.40
N ILE A 112 -8.27 9.95 11.04
CA ILE A 112 -7.92 11.31 10.63
C ILE A 112 -6.46 11.52 11.00
N CYS A 113 -5.76 12.23 10.13
CA CYS A 113 -4.41 12.68 10.39
C CYS A 113 -4.44 13.62 11.59
N PHE A 114 -3.92 13.18 12.73
CA PHE A 114 -3.71 14.05 13.88
C PHE A 114 -2.70 15.11 13.47
N VAL A 115 -3.19 16.24 12.93
CA VAL A 115 -2.40 17.46 12.91
C VAL A 115 -2.31 17.85 14.38
N PRO A 116 -1.13 17.91 15.02
CA PRO A 116 -1.02 18.66 16.24
C PRO A 116 -1.46 20.08 15.87
N VAL A 117 -2.65 20.47 16.31
CA VAL A 117 -3.12 21.85 16.22
C VAL A 117 -1.95 22.67 16.74
N LYS A 118 -1.40 23.54 15.90
CA LYS A 118 -0.44 24.55 16.34
C LYS A 118 -1.06 25.22 17.57
N ILE A 119 -0.60 24.85 18.76
CA ILE A 119 -0.77 25.61 19.99
C ILE A 119 0.06 26.87 19.76
N LEU A 120 -0.45 27.78 18.92
CA LEU A 120 0.23 29.00 18.55
C LEU A 120 -0.75 30.15 18.28
N TRP A 121 -1.98 30.09 18.81
CA TRP A 121 -2.89 31.24 18.83
C TRP A 121 -3.69 31.39 20.13
N MET A 122 -3.43 30.60 21.19
CA MET A 122 -4.13 30.72 22.48
C MET A 122 -3.37 31.52 23.56
N CYS A 123 -2.27 32.20 23.26
CA CYS A 123 -1.59 33.03 24.27
C CYS A 123 -1.09 34.38 23.74
N LYS A 124 -1.87 35.02 22.86
CA LYS A 124 -1.60 36.42 22.47
C LYS A 124 -2.87 37.26 22.31
N GLN A 125 -3.75 37.19 23.31
CA GLN A 125 -4.46 38.37 23.77
C GLN A 125 -4.17 38.51 25.27
N ARG A 126 -3.08 39.22 25.55
CA ARG A 126 -2.66 39.63 26.89
C ARG A 126 -3.77 40.45 27.54
N CYS A 127 -3.85 40.28 28.86
CA CYS A 127 -4.21 41.34 29.80
C CYS A 127 -3.68 42.70 29.33
N GLN A 128 -4.55 43.67 29.11
CA GLN A 128 -4.33 45.06 29.50
C GLN A 128 -5.65 45.83 29.45
N GLN A 129 -5.97 46.40 30.62
CA GLN A 129 -7.04 47.32 31.00
C GLN A 129 -8.48 46.79 31.03
#